data_AF-A0A0F6TPV0-F1
#
_entry.id   AF-A0A0F6TPV0-F1
#
_cell.length_a   1.000
_cell.length_b   1.000
_cell.length_c   1.000
_cell.angle_alpha   90.00
_cell.angle_beta   90.00
_cell.angle_gamma   90.00
#
_symmetry.space_group_name_H-M   'P 1'
#
loop_
_entity.id
_entity.type
_entity.pdbx_description
1 polymer ?
#
loop_
_entity_poly.entity_id
_entity_poly.type
_entity_poly.pdbx_seq_one_letter_code
_entity_poly.pdbx_strand_id
1 'polypeptide(L)'
;MFSPVNNLEKVFAVLKPNQAVEKVTVTPSIYQDLDENFNHFKDHQLVSMYEFSEDWSSWEIHPKGDEVVVPQNTWHTARTKTTTKALFITPGEGTENKSV
;
A
#
# COMPACT_ATOMS: atom_id res chain seq x y z
N MET A 1 -20.95 -18.54 -5.12
CA MET A 1 -21.08 -17.24 -5.81
C MET A 1 -19.73 -16.55 -5.64
N PHE A 2 -18.94 -16.42 -6.71
CA PHE A 2 -17.63 -15.76 -6.60
C PHE A 2 -17.86 -14.26 -6.39
N SER A 3 -17.20 -13.69 -5.38
CA SER A 3 -17.16 -12.23 -5.23
C SER A 3 -16.45 -11.64 -6.45
N PRO A 4 -16.93 -10.55 -7.05
CA PRO A 4 -16.23 -9.92 -8.17
C PRO A 4 -14.78 -9.60 -7.77
N VAL A 5 -13.84 -9.86 -8.68
CA VAL A 5 -12.43 -9.49 -8.50
C VAL A 5 -12.37 -7.97 -8.31
N ASN A 6 -11.71 -7.54 -7.23
CA ASN A 6 -11.48 -6.12 -6.99
C ASN A 6 -10.25 -5.67 -7.77
N ASN A 7 -10.40 -4.65 -8.61
CA ASN A 7 -9.31 -4.10 -9.42
C ASN A 7 -8.76 -2.83 -8.74
N LEU A 8 -7.51 -2.87 -8.28
CA LEU A 8 -6.83 -1.75 -7.61
C LEU A 8 -6.54 -0.55 -8.52
N GLU A 9 -6.67 -0.69 -9.84
CA GLU A 9 -6.66 0.45 -10.78
C GLU A 9 -7.90 1.35 -10.60
N LYS A 10 -8.95 0.85 -9.96
CA LYS A 10 -10.25 1.55 -9.81
C LYS A 10 -10.61 1.84 -8.35
N VAL A 11 -9.96 1.17 -7.41
CA VAL A 11 -10.22 1.31 -5.97
C VAL A 11 -8.91 1.32 -5.20
N PHE A 12 -8.88 2.05 -4.10
CA PHE A 12 -7.87 1.83 -3.07
C PHE A 12 -8.34 0.77 -2.09
N ALA A 13 -7.38 0.01 -1.55
CA ALA A 13 -7.58 -0.86 -0.40
C ALA A 13 -7.00 -0.17 0.83
N VAL A 14 -7.87 0.20 1.77
CA VAL A 14 -7.47 0.73 3.07
C VAL A 14 -7.41 -0.41 4.07
N LEU A 15 -6.22 -0.66 4.62
CA LEU A 15 -6.05 -1.57 5.74
C LEU A 15 -6.32 -0.80 7.03
N LYS A 16 -7.32 -1.27 7.78
CA LYS A 16 -7.70 -0.71 9.08
C LYS A 16 -6.78 -1.20 10.20
N PRO A 17 -6.79 -0.58 11.40
CA PRO A 17 -5.94 -1.00 12.54
C PRO A 17 -6.10 -2.49 12.93
N ASN A 18 -7.25 -3.09 12.64
CA ASN A 18 -7.53 -4.52 12.86
C ASN A 18 -7.23 -5.41 11.64
N GLN A 19 -6.56 -4.86 10.61
CA GLN A 19 -6.19 -5.52 9.35
C GLN A 19 -7.39 -5.92 8.46
N ALA A 20 -8.60 -5.48 8.78
CA ALA A 20 -9.71 -5.55 7.84
C ALA A 20 -9.44 -4.60 6.66
N VAL A 21 -9.79 -5.04 5.45
CA VAL A 21 -9.63 -4.26 4.24
C VAL A 21 -10.96 -3.59 3.89
N GLU A 22 -10.91 -2.28 3.69
CA GLU A 22 -12.01 -1.48 3.14
C GLU A 22 -11.66 -1.01 1.74
N LYS A 23 -12.61 -1.10 0.81
CA LYS A 23 -12.41 -0.65 -0.57
C LYS A 23 -12.98 0.74 -0.72
N VAL A 24 -12.19 1.66 -1.23
CA VAL A 24 -12.59 3.04 -1.46
C VAL A 24 -12.47 3.35 -2.94
N THR A 25 -13.54 3.86 -3.55
CA THR A 25 -13.53 4.29 -4.94
C THR A 25 -12.58 5.48 -5.10
N VAL A 26 -11.74 5.45 -6.13
CA VAL A 26 -10.84 6.58 -6.40
C VAL A 26 -11.65 7.74 -7.02
N THR A 27 -11.60 8.89 -6.36
CA THR A 27 -12.24 10.15 -6.77
C THR A 27 -11.19 11.27 -6.79
N PRO A 28 -11.46 12.43 -7.41
CA PRO A 28 -10.58 13.59 -7.31
C PRO A 28 -10.35 14.08 -5.87
N SER A 29 -11.26 13.79 -4.94
CA SER A 29 -11.19 14.15 -3.52
C SER A 29 -10.58 13.05 -2.64
N ILE A 30 -10.08 11.95 -3.21
CA ILE A 30 -9.79 10.72 -2.46
C ILE A 30 -8.91 10.94 -1.22
N TYR A 31 -7.87 11.77 -1.29
CA TYR A 31 -7.01 12.01 -0.12
C TYR A 31 -7.69 12.82 0.98
N GLN A 32 -8.56 13.77 0.63
CA GLN A 32 -9.41 14.46 1.60
C GLN A 32 -10.41 13.47 2.23
N ASP A 33 -11.04 12.64 1.39
CA ASP A 33 -11.98 11.62 1.85
C ASP A 33 -11.30 10.61 2.79
N LEU A 34 -10.05 10.24 2.52
CA LEU A 34 -9.26 9.36 3.38
C LEU A 34 -9.00 10.01 4.75
N ASP A 35 -8.63 11.30 4.77
CA ASP A 35 -8.37 12.03 6.01
C ASP A 35 -9.64 12.15 6.87
N GLU A 36 -10.75 12.53 6.25
CA GLU A 36 -12.04 12.74 6.93
C GLU A 36 -12.67 11.44 7.44
N ASN A 37 -12.58 10.35 6.66
CA ASN A 37 -13.31 9.11 6.95
C ASN A 37 -12.48 8.06 7.71
N PHE A 38 -11.15 8.18 7.76
CA PHE A 38 -10.26 7.18 8.38
C PHE A 38 -9.38 7.77 9.49
N ASN A 39 -9.95 8.63 10.35
CA ASN A 39 -9.28 9.16 11.54
C ASN A 39 -7.95 9.87 11.19
N HIS A 40 -7.99 10.79 10.23
CA HIS A 40 -6.80 11.46 9.68
C HIS A 40 -5.72 10.47 9.21
N PHE A 41 -6.18 9.36 8.65
CA PHE A 41 -5.41 8.20 8.20
C PHE A 41 -4.48 7.56 9.27
N LYS A 42 -4.65 7.91 10.54
CA LYS A 42 -3.80 7.42 11.62
C LYS A 42 -3.99 5.92 11.81
N ASP A 43 -2.88 5.18 11.90
CA ASP A 43 -2.82 3.73 12.10
C ASP A 43 -3.44 2.90 10.95
N HIS A 44 -3.72 3.53 9.81
CA HIS A 44 -4.17 2.88 8.57
C HIS A 44 -2.99 2.72 7.59
N GLN A 45 -3.13 1.80 6.64
CA GLN A 45 -2.22 1.69 5.50
C GLN A 45 -3.01 1.73 4.19
N LEU A 46 -2.44 2.37 3.17
CA LEU A 46 -3.02 2.41 1.83
C LEU A 46 -2.32 1.38 0.95
N VAL A 47 -3.10 0.63 0.18
CA VAL A 47 -2.62 -0.14 -0.97
C VAL A 47 -3.34 0.39 -2.21
N SER A 48 -2.57 0.94 -3.13
CA SER A 48 -3.03 1.56 -4.37
C SER A 48 -2.18 1.08 -5.56
N MET A 49 -2.74 1.18 -6.76
CA MET A 49 -2.06 0.90 -8.02
C MET A 49 -2.36 2.04 -9.00
N TYR A 50 -1.33 2.53 -9.69
CA TYR A 50 -1.47 3.57 -10.70
C TYR A 50 -0.82 3.12 -12.00
N GLU A 51 -1.44 3.47 -13.12
CA GLU A 51 -0.84 3.46 -14.45
C GLU A 51 -0.60 4.92 -14.86
N PHE A 52 0.62 5.24 -15.31
CA PHE A 52 0.98 6.58 -15.76
C PHE A 52 1.92 6.48 -16.96
N SER A 53 1.71 7.35 -17.95
CA SER A 53 2.56 7.49 -19.14
C SER A 53 3.39 8.77 -19.14
N GLU A 54 3.26 9.59 -18.10
CA GLU A 54 3.87 10.92 -17.96
C GLU A 54 4.35 11.11 -16.51
N ASP A 55 5.26 12.07 -16.30
CA ASP A 55 5.74 12.44 -14.97
C ASP A 55 4.59 12.93 -14.09
N TRP A 56 4.67 12.64 -12.79
CA TRP A 56 3.65 13.11 -11.85
C TRP A 56 3.70 14.63 -11.74
N SER A 57 2.52 15.28 -11.85
CA SER A 57 2.38 16.72 -11.63
C SER A 57 2.33 17.10 -10.15
N SER A 58 2.38 16.12 -9.24
CA SER A 58 2.32 16.29 -7.79
C SER A 58 3.32 15.37 -7.08
N TRP A 59 3.58 15.66 -5.82
CA TRP A 59 4.45 14.87 -4.95
C TRP A 59 3.65 14.33 -3.76
N GLU A 60 4.10 13.21 -3.20
CA GLU A 60 3.56 12.61 -1.98
C GLU A 60 4.64 12.65 -0.89
N ILE A 61 4.23 12.89 0.35
CA ILE A 61 5.09 12.78 1.53
C ILE A 61 4.29 12.17 2.67
N HIS A 62 4.97 11.40 3.52
CA HIS A 62 4.41 10.88 4.76
C HIS A 62 5.15 11.46 5.96
N PRO A 63 4.80 12.67 6.45
CA PRO A 63 5.58 13.35 7.50
C PRO A 63 5.61 12.60 8.84
N LYS A 64 4.69 11.65 9.03
CA LYS A 64 4.57 10.81 10.22
C LYS A 64 4.60 9.30 9.89
N GLY A 65 4.76 8.95 8.62
CA GLY A 65 4.78 7.57 8.16
C GLY A 65 6.19 7.17 7.75
N ASP A 66 6.48 5.88 7.85
CA ASP A 66 7.70 5.30 7.33
C ASP A 66 7.45 4.72 5.93
N GLU A 67 8.42 4.85 5.03
CA GLU A 67 8.39 4.26 3.69
C GLU A 67 9.68 3.47 3.45
N VAL A 68 9.58 2.35 2.72
CA VAL A 68 10.73 1.55 2.27
C VAL A 68 10.62 1.29 0.79
N VAL A 69 11.60 1.76 0.03
CA VAL A 69 11.78 1.40 -1.38
C VAL A 69 12.83 0.30 -1.49
N VAL A 70 12.47 -0.83 -2.09
CA VAL A 70 13.41 -1.92 -2.41
C VAL A 70 13.65 -1.90 -3.92
N PRO A 71 14.83 -1.44 -4.39
CA PRO A 71 15.14 -1.43 -5.82
C PRO A 71 15.20 -2.85 -6.41
N GLN A 72 14.99 -2.95 -7.72
CA GLN A 72 15.14 -4.21 -8.44
C GLN A 72 16.51 -4.85 -8.15
N ASN A 73 16.53 -6.18 -8.01
CA ASN A 73 17.74 -6.97 -7.75
C ASN A 73 18.46 -6.63 -6.43
N THR A 74 17.73 -6.08 -5.45
CA THR A 74 18.27 -5.81 -4.10
C THR A 74 17.75 -6.81 -3.08
N TRP A 75 18.65 -7.53 -2.44
CA TRP A 75 18.32 -8.33 -1.25
C TRP A 75 18.06 -7.41 -0.07
N HIS A 76 16.95 -7.62 0.64
CA HIS A 76 16.67 -6.95 1.92
C HIS A 76 16.29 -7.99 2.98
N THR A 77 16.51 -7.65 4.25
CA THR A 77 16.12 -8.50 5.38
C THR A 77 15.53 -7.61 6.46
N ALA A 78 14.32 -7.92 6.93
CA ALA A 78 13.74 -7.26 8.08
C ALA A 78 14.32 -7.87 9.38
N ARG A 79 14.99 -7.06 10.20
CA ARG A 79 15.44 -7.45 11.54
C ARG A 79 14.60 -6.70 12.56
N THR A 80 13.89 -7.42 13.41
CA THR A 80 12.94 -6.84 14.35
C THR A 80 13.35 -7.14 15.80
N LYS A 81 13.07 -6.21 16.71
CA LYS A 81 13.29 -6.38 18.17
C LYS A 81 12.00 -6.67 18.93
N THR A 82 10.87 -6.45 18.27
CA THR A 82 9.52 -6.62 18.81
C THR A 82 8.66 -7.33 17.77
N THR A 83 7.45 -7.72 18.16
CA THR A 83 6.46 -8.23 17.22
C THR A 83 6.20 -7.20 16.13
N THR A 84 6.40 -7.59 14.87
CA THR A 84 6.24 -6.75 13.70
C THR A 84 5.29 -7.42 12.73
N LYS A 85 4.40 -6.62 12.12
CA LYS A 85 3.56 -7.04 11.00
C LYS A 85 4.21 -6.56 9.72
N ALA A 86 4.25 -7.41 8.69
CA ALA A 86 4.78 -7.06 7.38
C ALA A 86 3.76 -7.41 6.29
N LEU A 87 3.60 -6.52 5.31
CA LEU A 87 2.88 -6.75 4.07
C LEU A 87 3.91 -6.80 2.94
N PHE A 88 3.89 -7.87 2.14
CA PHE A 88 4.76 -8.02 0.99
C PHE A 88 3.93 -7.89 -0.30
N ILE A 89 4.39 -7.02 -1.21
CA ILE A 89 3.89 -6.95 -2.58
C ILE A 89 5.06 -7.34 -3.48
N THR A 90 5.04 -8.55 -4.00
CA THR A 90 6.16 -9.12 -4.76
C THR A 90 5.73 -9.38 -6.21
N PRO A 91 6.44 -8.84 -7.22
CA PRO A 91 6.27 -9.28 -8.60
C PRO A 91 6.55 -10.79 -8.71
N GLY A 92 5.58 -11.56 -9.20
CA GLY A 92 5.66 -13.03 -9.13
C GLY A 92 6.73 -13.67 -10.01
N GLU A 93 7.05 -13.07 -11.15
CA GLU A 93 8.01 -13.64 -12.11
C GLU A 93 9.44 -13.59 -11.55
N GLY A 94 10.12 -14.74 -11.51
CA GLY A 94 11.52 -14.84 -11.10
C GLY A 94 11.81 -14.57 -9.62
N THR A 95 10.78 -14.54 -8.75
CA THR A 95 10.98 -14.36 -7.31
C THR A 95 11.85 -15.49 -6.74
N GLU A 96 13.00 -15.13 -6.18
CA GLU A 96 13.82 -16.02 -5.36
C GLU A 96 13.58 -15.73 -3.88
N ASN A 97 13.37 -16.79 -3.09
CA ASN A 97 13.41 -16.71 -1.63
C ASN A 97 14.56 -17.59 -1.13
N LYS A 98 15.48 -17.01 -0.36
CA LYS A 98 16.59 -17.73 0.28
C LYS A 98 16.51 -17.53 1.78
N SER A 99 16.52 -18.65 2.51
CA SER A 99 16.72 -18.61 3.97
C SER A 99 18.08 -18.01 4.28
N VAL A 100 18.12 -17.08 5.24
CA VAL A 100 19.35 -16.57 5.84
C VAL A 100 19.71 -17.32 7.11
#